data_AF-A0A7R8YXA5-F1
#
_entry.id   AF-A0A7R8YXA5-F1
#
_cell.length_a   1.000
_cell.length_b   1.000
_cell.length_c   1.000
_cell.angle_alpha   90.00
_cell.angle_beta   90.00
_cell.angle_gamma   90.00
#
_symmetry.space_group_name_H-M   'P 1'
#
loop_
_entity.id
_entity.type
_entity.pdbx_description
1 polymer ?
#
loop_
_entity_poly.entity_id
_entity_poly.type
_entity_poly.pdbx_seq_one_letter_code
_entity_poly.pdbx_strand_id
1 'polypeptide(L)'
;MFFKLSLVSLLSLAVLAHPSARIQPSPEEKRLEEAGGFFQGDMRFPPGRNGLTNSNQRWTNNIVYYDISPSFTEPEKNYILGAINAIQAASCVRFERRTNQNNYVYVTRENSGCWSYVGMIGGRQDLNLQANGCVYHGTAVHEFLHALGFHHQQSASSRDNYVSIEWGNIQSGTEGNFDKYSSSYVTDFGYGYDYESIMHYDQYAFSKNGGRTITTHNPAYQSVIGNRGDLSHADIQKLRAMYGC
;
A
#
# COMPACT_ATOMS: atom_id res chain seq x y z
N MET A 1 -14.01 -25.56 68.87
CA MET A 1 -13.88 -24.26 68.17
C MET A 1 -13.37 -24.56 66.77
N PHE A 2 -14.27 -24.66 65.78
CA PHE A 2 -13.96 -25.08 64.41
C PHE A 2 -13.54 -23.88 63.57
N PHE A 3 -12.34 -23.91 62.99
CA PHE A 3 -11.93 -22.92 61.98
C PHE A 3 -12.50 -23.34 60.62
N LYS A 4 -13.39 -22.51 60.06
CA LYS A 4 -13.81 -22.57 58.64
C LYS A 4 -12.73 -21.93 57.78
N LEU A 5 -12.09 -22.68 56.89
CA LEU A 5 -11.38 -22.11 55.74
C LEU A 5 -12.41 -21.70 54.68
N SER A 6 -12.52 -20.40 54.39
CA SER A 6 -13.16 -19.94 53.15
C SER A 6 -12.12 -19.89 52.04
N LEU A 7 -12.35 -20.67 50.99
CA LEU A 7 -11.66 -20.54 49.72
C LEU A 7 -12.11 -19.23 49.06
N VAL A 8 -11.21 -18.25 48.95
CA VAL A 8 -11.41 -17.11 48.05
C VAL A 8 -10.89 -17.52 46.68
N SER A 9 -11.82 -17.80 45.76
CA SER A 9 -11.51 -18.04 44.35
C SER A 9 -11.11 -16.71 43.70
N LEU A 10 -9.82 -16.55 43.42
CA LEU A 10 -9.31 -15.49 42.55
C LEU A 10 -9.66 -15.88 41.11
N LEU A 11 -10.79 -15.38 40.60
CA LEU A 11 -11.02 -15.32 39.16
C LEU A 11 -10.00 -14.35 38.55
N SER A 12 -8.94 -14.90 37.98
CA SER A 12 -8.08 -14.18 37.06
C SER A 12 -8.89 -13.83 35.81
N LEU A 13 -9.13 -12.53 35.59
CA LEU A 13 -9.54 -12.04 34.28
C LEU A 13 -8.42 -12.36 33.30
N ALA A 14 -8.60 -13.41 32.51
CA ALA A 14 -7.82 -13.61 31.31
C ALA A 14 -8.21 -12.49 30.33
N VAL A 15 -7.39 -11.44 30.28
CA VAL A 15 -7.38 -10.52 29.14
C VAL A 15 -6.92 -11.36 27.95
N LEU A 16 -7.85 -11.70 27.06
CA LEU A 16 -7.52 -12.26 25.75
C LEU A 16 -6.71 -11.20 25.01
N ALA A 17 -5.38 -11.30 25.09
CA ALA A 17 -4.48 -10.60 24.21
C ALA A 17 -4.87 -10.99 22.78
N HIS A 18 -5.49 -10.06 22.06
CA HIS A 18 -5.62 -10.18 20.62
C HIS A 18 -4.21 -10.30 20.06
N PRO A 19 -3.94 -11.23 19.12
CA PRO A 19 -2.64 -11.26 18.46
C PRO A 19 -2.43 -9.89 17.84
N SER A 20 -1.42 -9.18 18.34
CA SER A 20 -1.04 -7.85 17.84
C SER A 20 -0.83 -7.98 16.34
N ALA A 21 -1.71 -7.36 15.55
CA ALA A 21 -1.52 -7.24 14.12
C ALA A 21 -0.15 -6.59 13.91
N ARG A 22 0.76 -7.28 13.22
CA ARG A 22 2.11 -6.79 13.01
C ARG A 22 2.02 -5.52 12.15
N ILE A 23 2.48 -4.39 12.70
CA ILE A 23 2.33 -3.06 12.09
C ILE A 23 3.32 -2.85 10.92
N GLN A 24 4.35 -3.69 10.78
CA GLN A 24 5.37 -3.56 9.73
C GLN A 24 5.77 -4.94 9.17
N PRO A 25 5.99 -5.04 7.85
CA PRO A 25 6.50 -6.25 7.22
C PRO A 25 7.96 -6.52 7.55
N SER A 26 8.31 -7.80 7.53
CA SER A 26 9.68 -8.28 7.55
C SER A 26 10.42 -7.94 6.24
N PRO A 27 11.76 -7.97 6.23
CA PRO A 27 12.54 -7.70 5.01
C PRO A 27 12.22 -8.64 3.84
N GLU A 28 11.81 -9.88 4.09
CA GLU A 28 11.41 -10.83 3.04
C GLU A 28 10.08 -10.45 2.40
N GLU A 29 9.15 -9.90 3.19
CA GLU A 29 7.84 -9.43 2.73
C GLU A 29 7.98 -8.15 1.89
N LYS A 30 8.89 -7.24 2.26
CA LYS A 30 9.23 -6.07 1.42
C LYS A 30 9.77 -6.48 0.04
N ARG A 31 10.50 -7.59 -0.04
CA ARG A 31 10.96 -8.12 -1.34
C ARG A 31 9.81 -8.59 -2.23
N LEU A 32 8.60 -8.85 -1.72
CA LEU A 32 7.48 -9.29 -2.57
C LEU A 32 6.82 -8.14 -3.33
N GLU A 33 6.88 -6.92 -2.82
CA GLU A 33 6.53 -5.69 -3.57
C GLU A 33 7.59 -5.43 -4.68
N GLU A 34 8.83 -5.88 -4.46
CA GLU A 34 9.94 -5.73 -5.42
C GLU A 34 10.03 -6.89 -6.45
N ALA A 35 9.56 -8.08 -6.08
CA ALA A 35 9.76 -9.33 -6.83
C ALA A 35 8.73 -9.60 -7.93
N GLY A 36 7.70 -8.76 -8.04
CA GLY A 36 6.65 -8.93 -9.06
C GLY A 36 7.16 -8.79 -10.49
N GLY A 37 8.31 -8.15 -10.70
CA GLY A 37 8.84 -7.85 -12.03
C GLY A 37 7.95 -6.87 -12.82
N PHE A 38 7.07 -6.15 -12.13
CA PHE A 38 6.19 -5.14 -12.69
C PHE A 38 6.88 -3.78 -12.67
N PHE A 39 6.22 -2.77 -13.26
CA PHE A 39 6.79 -1.44 -13.36
C PHE A 39 6.93 -0.82 -11.97
N GLN A 40 8.13 -0.37 -11.60
CA GLN A 40 8.44 0.01 -10.23
C GLN A 40 8.04 -1.09 -9.23
N GLY A 41 8.33 -2.36 -9.54
CA GLY A 41 8.11 -3.51 -8.66
C GLY A 41 6.70 -4.11 -8.72
N ASP A 42 5.68 -3.28 -8.52
CA ASP A 42 4.31 -3.69 -8.15
C ASP A 42 3.19 -2.99 -8.97
N MET A 43 3.52 -2.07 -9.87
CA MET A 43 2.50 -1.38 -10.68
C MET A 43 2.32 -2.00 -12.06
N ARG A 44 1.06 -2.25 -12.42
CA ARG A 44 0.65 -2.65 -13.77
C ARG A 44 -0.10 -1.54 -14.50
N PHE A 45 0.18 -1.43 -15.79
CA PHE A 45 -0.48 -0.51 -16.72
C PHE A 45 -1.08 -1.30 -17.87
N PRO A 46 -2.29 -0.95 -18.36
CA PRO A 46 -2.79 -1.52 -19.59
C PRO A 46 -1.92 -1.05 -20.77
N PRO A 47 -1.75 -1.87 -21.83
CA PRO A 47 -0.97 -1.48 -23.01
C PRO A 47 -1.45 -0.13 -23.57
N GLY A 48 -0.53 0.81 -23.77
CA GLY A 48 -0.81 2.11 -24.39
C GLY A 48 -1.40 3.19 -23.47
N ARG A 49 -1.40 3.01 -22.14
CA ARG A 49 -1.81 4.08 -21.20
C ARG A 49 -0.81 4.25 -20.06
N ASN A 50 -0.16 5.42 -20.03
CA ASN A 50 0.65 5.87 -18.92
C ASN A 50 0.00 7.18 -18.40
N GLY A 51 -0.60 7.20 -17.19
CA GLY A 51 -0.63 8.39 -16.33
C GLY A 51 -1.94 9.04 -15.89
N LEU A 52 -2.04 9.27 -14.58
CA LEU A 52 -3.25 9.66 -13.85
C LEU A 52 -3.46 11.16 -13.60
N THR A 53 -2.97 12.02 -14.50
CA THR A 53 -3.64 13.33 -14.70
C THR A 53 -4.96 13.18 -15.45
N ASN A 54 -5.20 12.05 -16.11
CA ASN A 54 -6.44 11.77 -16.81
C ASN A 54 -7.55 11.38 -15.82
N SER A 55 -8.55 12.25 -15.65
CA SER A 55 -9.74 11.99 -14.82
C SER A 55 -10.50 10.73 -15.24
N ASN A 56 -10.34 10.28 -16.49
CA ASN A 56 -11.01 9.07 -17.01
C ASN A 56 -10.47 7.76 -16.42
N GLN A 57 -9.37 7.81 -15.66
CA GLN A 57 -8.81 6.64 -14.97
C GLN A 57 -9.19 6.61 -13.48
N ARG A 58 -10.02 7.54 -13.02
CA ARG A 58 -10.62 7.50 -11.68
C ARG A 58 -11.84 6.59 -11.67
N TRP A 59 -12.15 6.02 -10.51
CA TRP A 59 -13.36 5.22 -10.34
C TRP A 59 -14.61 6.10 -10.42
N THR A 60 -15.55 5.69 -11.27
CA THR A 60 -16.82 6.41 -11.47
C THR A 60 -17.59 6.53 -10.17
N ASN A 61 -18.14 7.72 -9.90
CA ASN A 61 -18.89 8.05 -8.67
C ASN A 61 -18.09 7.82 -7.37
N ASN A 62 -16.76 7.72 -7.45
CA ASN A 62 -15.88 7.40 -6.32
C ASN A 62 -16.18 6.02 -5.70
N ILE A 63 -16.80 5.11 -6.45
CA ILE A 63 -17.13 3.75 -5.99
C ILE A 63 -16.21 2.73 -6.65
N VAL A 64 -15.46 2.00 -5.83
CA VAL A 64 -14.68 0.83 -6.24
C VAL A 64 -15.51 -0.42 -5.93
N TYR A 65 -16.02 -1.07 -6.96
CA TYR A 65 -16.60 -2.40 -6.79
C TYR A 65 -15.48 -3.42 -6.59
N TYR A 66 -15.66 -4.36 -5.66
CA TYR A 66 -14.65 -5.37 -5.39
C TYR A 66 -15.20 -6.75 -5.08
N ASP A 67 -14.39 -7.76 -5.37
CA ASP A 67 -14.56 -9.14 -4.95
C ASP A 67 -13.24 -9.64 -4.37
N ILE A 68 -13.32 -10.48 -3.33
CA ILE A 68 -12.14 -11.11 -2.72
C ILE A 68 -12.19 -12.59 -3.03
N SER A 69 -11.08 -13.15 -3.53
CA SER A 69 -10.98 -14.58 -3.82
C SER A 69 -11.40 -15.43 -2.60
N PRO A 70 -12.22 -16.47 -2.79
CA PRO A 70 -12.62 -17.36 -1.70
C PRO A 70 -11.44 -18.13 -1.10
N SER A 71 -10.29 -18.17 -1.80
CA SER A 71 -9.07 -18.81 -1.32
C SER A 71 -8.43 -18.11 -0.13
N PHE A 72 -8.80 -16.86 0.19
CA PHE A 72 -8.37 -16.19 1.42
C PHE A 72 -9.06 -16.78 2.66
N THR A 73 -8.30 -16.99 3.72
CA THR A 73 -8.82 -17.33 5.05
C THR A 73 -9.55 -16.12 5.65
N GLU A 74 -10.37 -16.35 6.67
CA GLU A 74 -11.12 -15.26 7.30
C GLU A 74 -10.22 -14.20 7.96
N PRO A 75 -9.14 -14.57 8.69
CA PRO A 75 -8.18 -13.58 9.20
C PRO A 75 -7.54 -12.73 8.10
N GLU A 76 -7.18 -13.35 6.96
CA GLU A 76 -6.62 -12.66 5.81
C GLU A 76 -7.62 -11.67 5.20
N LYS A 77 -8.88 -12.08 5.03
CA LYS A 77 -9.94 -11.17 4.58
C LYS A 77 -10.12 -9.98 5.52
N ASN A 78 -9.96 -10.17 6.83
CA ASN A 78 -10.05 -9.07 7.79
C ASN A 78 -8.96 -8.02 7.60
N TYR A 79 -7.73 -8.40 7.21
CA TYR A 79 -6.69 -7.42 6.87
C TYR A 79 -7.06 -6.62 5.62
N ILE A 80 -7.56 -7.29 4.58
CA ILE A 80 -7.99 -6.66 3.32
C ILE A 80 -9.17 -5.70 3.58
N LEU A 81 -10.18 -6.15 4.33
CA LEU A 81 -11.34 -5.33 4.70
C LEU A 81 -10.94 -4.18 5.64
N GLY A 82 -9.95 -4.37 6.51
CA GLY A 82 -9.38 -3.31 7.34
C GLY A 82 -8.75 -2.20 6.51
N ALA A 83 -7.97 -2.56 5.48
CA ALA A 83 -7.39 -1.59 4.55
C ALA A 83 -8.46 -0.80 3.78
N ILE A 84 -9.48 -1.50 3.25
CA ILE A 84 -10.65 -0.87 2.62
C ILE A 84 -11.31 0.12 3.59
N ASN A 85 -11.53 -0.27 4.84
CA ASN A 85 -12.16 0.59 5.84
C ASN A 85 -11.33 1.83 6.18
N ALA A 86 -10.00 1.72 6.27
CA ALA A 86 -9.13 2.87 6.51
C ALA A 86 -9.27 3.93 5.40
N ILE A 87 -9.24 3.49 4.13
CA ILE A 87 -9.40 4.38 2.97
C ILE A 87 -10.80 5.04 2.96
N GLN A 88 -11.85 4.28 3.25
CA GLN A 88 -13.22 4.81 3.32
C GLN A 88 -13.42 5.82 4.45
N ALA A 89 -12.78 5.59 5.61
CA ALA A 89 -12.86 6.48 6.75
C ALA A 89 -12.13 7.81 6.48
N ALA A 90 -11.03 7.77 5.73
CA ALA A 90 -10.22 8.94 5.42
C ALA A 90 -10.78 9.81 4.27
N SER A 91 -11.64 9.25 3.42
CA SER A 91 -12.05 9.88 2.16
C SER A 91 -13.54 9.72 1.83
N CYS A 92 -13.95 10.25 0.69
CA CYS A 92 -15.27 10.03 0.10
C CYS A 92 -15.33 8.81 -0.84
N VAL A 93 -14.22 8.09 -1.04
CA VAL A 93 -14.19 6.86 -1.82
C VAL A 93 -14.94 5.76 -1.07
N ARG A 94 -15.76 4.99 -1.78
CA ARG A 94 -16.53 3.87 -1.22
C ARG A 94 -16.18 2.57 -1.93
N PHE A 95 -16.18 1.50 -1.15
CA PHE A 95 -15.93 0.15 -1.65
C PHE A 95 -17.20 -0.66 -1.46
N GLU A 96 -17.71 -1.21 -2.56
CA GLU A 96 -18.94 -2.00 -2.54
C GLU A 96 -18.65 -3.41 -3.06
N ARG A 97 -19.23 -4.42 -2.40
CA ARG A 97 -19.16 -5.79 -2.92
C ARG A 97 -19.81 -5.83 -4.28
N ARG A 98 -19.08 -6.37 -5.26
CA ARG A 98 -19.57 -6.49 -6.61
C ARG A 98 -20.78 -7.42 -6.68
N THR A 99 -21.72 -7.07 -7.55
CA THR A 99 -22.82 -7.95 -7.98
C THR A 99 -22.71 -8.23 -9.48
N ASN A 100 -22.94 -7.22 -10.31
CA ASN A 100 -22.95 -7.32 -11.78
C ASN A 100 -22.15 -6.21 -12.48
N GLN A 101 -21.42 -5.38 -11.73
CA GLN A 101 -20.65 -4.27 -12.29
C GLN A 101 -19.49 -4.78 -13.15
N ASN A 102 -19.31 -4.14 -14.31
CA ASN A 102 -18.28 -4.52 -15.28
C ASN A 102 -16.88 -4.14 -14.82
N ASN A 103 -16.72 -2.95 -14.21
CA ASN A 103 -15.44 -2.45 -13.73
C ASN A 103 -15.33 -2.76 -12.23
N TYR A 104 -14.31 -3.52 -11.83
CA TYR A 104 -14.13 -3.90 -10.44
C TYR A 104 -12.73 -4.44 -10.17
N VAL A 105 -12.32 -4.37 -8.91
CA VAL A 105 -11.10 -5.01 -8.40
C VAL A 105 -11.39 -6.44 -7.96
N TYR A 106 -10.65 -7.41 -8.46
CA TYR A 106 -10.67 -8.78 -7.95
C TYR A 106 -9.39 -9.07 -7.17
N VAL A 107 -9.51 -9.26 -5.85
CA VAL A 107 -8.35 -9.51 -4.99
C VAL A 107 -7.93 -10.97 -5.07
N THR A 108 -6.73 -11.22 -5.59
CA THR A 108 -6.12 -12.54 -5.80
C THR A 108 -4.99 -12.82 -4.81
N ARG A 109 -4.58 -14.09 -4.68
CA ARG A 109 -3.49 -14.52 -3.78
C ARG A 109 -2.40 -15.34 -4.46
N GLU A 110 -2.19 -15.11 -5.75
CA GLU A 110 -1.23 -15.85 -6.55
C GLU A 110 0.19 -15.64 -6.04
N ASN A 111 1.07 -16.61 -6.30
CA ASN A 111 2.49 -16.55 -5.93
C ASN A 111 3.27 -15.68 -6.92
N SER A 112 2.89 -14.40 -7.01
CA SER A 112 3.41 -13.41 -7.97
C SER A 112 3.76 -12.06 -7.34
N GLY A 113 3.97 -12.04 -6.01
CA GLY A 113 4.26 -10.81 -5.27
C GLY A 113 3.01 -9.99 -4.91
N CYS A 114 3.24 -8.75 -4.48
CA CYS A 114 2.18 -7.78 -4.19
C CYS A 114 2.12 -6.81 -5.38
N TRP A 115 0.93 -6.61 -5.97
CA TRP A 115 0.80 -5.68 -7.10
C TRP A 115 -0.65 -5.29 -7.39
N SER A 116 -0.79 -4.18 -8.09
CA SER A 116 -2.08 -3.64 -8.52
C SER A 116 -1.97 -2.88 -9.85
N TYR A 117 -3.09 -2.67 -10.50
CA TYR A 117 -3.16 -1.71 -11.61
C TYR A 117 -3.29 -0.29 -11.07
N VAL A 118 -2.74 0.69 -11.80
CA VAL A 118 -2.81 2.09 -11.40
C VAL A 118 -4.07 2.75 -11.97
N GLY A 119 -5.06 2.99 -11.11
CA GLY A 119 -6.38 3.52 -11.47
C GLY A 119 -7.38 2.47 -12.00
N MET A 120 -8.55 2.95 -12.45
CA MET A 120 -9.58 2.13 -13.09
C MET A 120 -9.21 1.85 -14.56
N ILE A 121 -8.84 0.62 -14.86
CA ILE A 121 -8.45 0.22 -16.23
C ILE A 121 -9.63 -0.22 -17.11
N GLY A 122 -10.77 -0.51 -16.49
CA GLY A 122 -11.97 -1.05 -17.12
C GLY A 122 -12.01 -2.58 -17.09
N GLY A 123 -13.21 -3.15 -17.01
CA GLY A 123 -13.39 -4.60 -16.83
C GLY A 123 -12.97 -5.10 -15.44
N ARG A 124 -12.79 -6.42 -15.32
CA ARG A 124 -12.13 -7.02 -14.16
C ARG A 124 -10.65 -6.59 -14.17
N GLN A 125 -10.17 -6.00 -13.07
CA GLN A 125 -8.75 -5.81 -12.83
C GLN A 125 -8.32 -6.53 -11.56
N ASP A 126 -7.26 -7.33 -11.68
CA ASP A 126 -6.74 -8.07 -10.53
C ASP A 126 -5.86 -7.16 -9.66
N LEU A 127 -5.91 -7.40 -8.34
CA LEU A 127 -5.01 -6.87 -7.33
C LEU A 127 -4.50 -8.07 -6.55
N ASN A 128 -3.19 -8.31 -6.54
CA ASN A 128 -2.64 -9.51 -5.95
C ASN A 128 -2.03 -9.24 -4.58
N LEU A 129 -2.46 -10.01 -3.59
CA LEU A 129 -1.86 -10.06 -2.25
C LEU A 129 -1.43 -11.51 -1.99
N GLN A 130 -0.17 -11.82 -2.31
CA GLN A 130 0.39 -13.14 -2.06
C GLN A 130 0.26 -13.55 -0.59
N ALA A 131 -0.29 -14.76 -0.40
CA ALA A 131 -0.51 -15.46 0.88
C ALA A 131 0.54 -15.19 1.97
N ASN A 132 1.77 -15.59 1.69
CA ASN A 132 2.87 -15.59 2.65
C ASN A 132 3.73 -14.36 2.40
N GLY A 133 3.15 -13.18 2.63
CA GLY A 133 3.93 -11.96 2.76
C GLY A 133 3.38 -10.68 2.12
N CYS A 134 2.15 -10.67 1.62
CA CYS A 134 1.47 -9.41 1.24
C CYS A 134 0.18 -9.17 2.03
N VAL A 135 -0.36 -10.20 2.70
CA VAL A 135 -1.71 -10.16 3.30
C VAL A 135 -1.69 -9.53 4.70
N TYR A 136 -1.26 -8.29 4.78
CA TYR A 136 -1.35 -7.45 5.98
C TYR A 136 -1.86 -6.06 5.61
N HIS A 137 -2.27 -5.32 6.65
CA HIS A 137 -3.02 -4.08 6.50
C HIS A 137 -2.31 -3.05 5.61
N GLY A 138 -1.05 -2.71 5.90
CA GLY A 138 -0.34 -1.66 5.16
C GLY A 138 -0.15 -1.95 3.67
N THR A 139 0.26 -3.17 3.30
CA THR A 139 0.40 -3.52 1.87
C THR A 139 -0.96 -3.57 1.18
N ALA A 140 -2.01 -4.06 1.84
CA ALA A 140 -3.35 -3.94 1.26
C ALA A 140 -3.76 -2.48 1.04
N VAL A 141 -3.47 -1.56 1.97
CA VAL A 141 -3.72 -0.11 1.77
C VAL A 141 -2.92 0.42 0.58
N HIS A 142 -1.64 0.08 0.49
CA HIS A 142 -0.74 0.46 -0.60
C HIS A 142 -1.28 0.02 -1.97
N GLU A 143 -1.64 -1.26 -2.12
CA GLU A 143 -2.16 -1.81 -3.37
C GLU A 143 -3.53 -1.24 -3.76
N PHE A 144 -4.37 -0.92 -2.78
CA PHE A 144 -5.63 -0.22 -3.04
C PHE A 144 -5.42 1.24 -3.42
N LEU A 145 -4.41 1.93 -2.88
CA LEU A 145 -4.04 3.27 -3.34
C LEU A 145 -3.56 3.25 -4.79
N HIS A 146 -2.79 2.24 -5.21
CA HIS A 146 -2.50 2.02 -6.64
C HIS A 146 -3.78 1.87 -7.44
N ALA A 147 -4.71 1.01 -7.03
CA ALA A 147 -6.00 0.84 -7.72
C ALA A 147 -6.81 2.16 -7.80
N LEU A 148 -6.63 3.08 -6.84
CA LEU A 148 -7.23 4.41 -6.84
C LEU A 148 -6.49 5.44 -7.68
N GLY A 149 -5.27 5.12 -8.11
CA GLY A 149 -4.49 5.89 -9.05
C GLY A 149 -3.24 6.57 -8.49
N PHE A 150 -2.78 6.13 -7.32
CA PHE A 150 -1.54 6.63 -6.75
C PHE A 150 -0.35 5.94 -7.39
N HIS A 151 0.69 6.73 -7.65
CA HIS A 151 2.02 6.25 -7.97
C HIS A 151 2.91 6.34 -6.73
N HIS A 152 4.08 5.72 -6.81
CA HIS A 152 5.07 5.83 -5.78
C HIS A 152 5.55 7.25 -5.50
N GLN A 153 5.76 7.55 -4.22
CA GLN A 153 6.15 8.87 -3.73
C GLN A 153 7.62 9.19 -4.07
N GLN A 154 8.54 8.21 -4.08
CA GLN A 154 9.93 8.42 -4.51
C GLN A 154 10.08 8.71 -6.01
N SER A 155 9.00 8.51 -6.78
CA SER A 155 8.94 8.79 -8.21
C SER A 155 8.32 10.17 -8.50
N ALA A 156 7.98 10.95 -7.46
CA ALA A 156 7.49 12.31 -7.62
C ALA A 156 8.45 13.17 -8.45
N SER A 157 7.90 14.08 -9.26
CA SER A 157 8.69 14.97 -10.13
C SER A 157 9.73 15.79 -9.35
N SER A 158 9.37 16.20 -8.13
CA SER A 158 10.18 16.99 -7.20
C SER A 158 11.11 16.17 -6.30
N ARG A 159 11.16 14.83 -6.42
CA ARG A 159 11.82 13.96 -5.41
C ARG A 159 13.29 14.30 -5.17
N ASP A 160 14.03 14.76 -6.18
CA ASP A 160 15.46 15.12 -6.04
C ASP A 160 15.70 16.32 -5.11
N ASN A 161 14.65 17.06 -4.71
CA ASN A 161 14.78 18.09 -3.67
C ASN A 161 14.80 17.48 -2.25
N TYR A 162 14.36 16.24 -2.10
CA TYR A 162 14.06 15.60 -0.81
C TYR A 162 14.90 14.35 -0.57
N VAL A 163 15.24 13.59 -1.62
CA VAL A 163 16.03 12.37 -1.53
C VAL A 163 17.06 12.28 -2.64
N SER A 164 18.18 11.63 -2.33
CA SER A 164 19.19 11.17 -3.29
C SER A 164 19.00 9.68 -3.56
N ILE A 165 19.16 9.28 -4.83
CA ILE A 165 19.18 7.87 -5.24
C ILE A 165 20.62 7.40 -5.35
N GLU A 166 20.95 6.36 -4.58
CA GLU A 166 22.28 5.75 -4.57
C GLU A 166 22.35 4.66 -5.65
N TRP A 167 22.45 5.08 -6.91
CA TRP A 167 22.43 4.18 -8.08
C TRP A 167 23.44 3.04 -7.99
N GLY A 168 24.59 3.28 -7.36
CA GLY A 168 25.63 2.27 -7.13
C GLY A 168 25.18 1.07 -6.29
N ASN A 169 24.12 1.21 -5.47
CA ASN A 169 23.60 0.16 -4.59
C ASN A 169 22.38 -0.58 -5.19
N ILE A 170 21.84 -0.13 -6.32
CA ILE A 170 20.66 -0.74 -6.95
C ILE A 170 21.05 -2.05 -7.67
N GLN A 171 20.17 -3.05 -7.60
CA GLN A 171 20.23 -4.29 -8.37
C GLN A 171 20.25 -4.01 -9.87
N SER A 172 21.12 -4.69 -10.60
CA SER A 172 21.22 -4.49 -12.06
C SER A 172 19.92 -4.87 -12.74
N GLY A 173 19.42 -4.00 -13.61
CA GLY A 173 18.17 -4.20 -14.37
C GLY A 173 16.91 -3.69 -13.67
N THR A 174 17.00 -3.16 -12.45
CA THR A 174 15.86 -2.57 -11.72
C THR A 174 15.96 -1.05 -11.55
N GLU A 175 16.95 -0.41 -12.19
CA GLU A 175 17.21 1.03 -12.08
C GLU A 175 15.98 1.87 -12.48
N GLY A 176 15.24 1.44 -13.50
CA GLY A 176 14.01 2.11 -13.96
C GLY A 176 12.91 2.18 -12.89
N ASN A 177 12.99 1.36 -11.83
CA ASN A 177 12.05 1.45 -10.70
C ASN A 177 12.20 2.75 -9.89
N PHE A 178 13.28 3.49 -10.10
CA PHE A 178 13.58 4.78 -9.45
C PHE A 178 13.39 5.98 -10.39
N ASP A 179 12.90 5.75 -11.60
CA ASP A 179 12.60 6.81 -12.55
C ASP A 179 11.49 7.72 -12.02
N LYS A 180 11.68 9.03 -12.23
CA LYS A 180 10.69 10.05 -11.87
C LYS A 180 9.64 10.19 -12.96
N TYR A 181 8.46 10.63 -12.57
CA TYR A 181 7.46 11.12 -13.50
C TYR A 181 7.61 12.62 -13.75
N SER A 182 7.18 13.07 -14.93
CA SER A 182 7.00 14.50 -15.23
C SER A 182 5.88 15.11 -14.36
N SER A 183 5.99 16.40 -14.04
CA SER A 183 4.92 17.16 -13.37
C SER A 183 3.65 17.29 -14.22
N SER A 184 3.72 17.03 -15.53
CA SER A 184 2.54 16.94 -16.40
C SER A 184 1.76 15.61 -16.26
N TYR A 185 2.32 14.65 -15.52
CA TYR A 185 1.83 13.28 -15.43
C TYR A 185 1.43 12.89 -14.00
N VAL A 186 2.21 13.31 -13.00
CA VAL A 186 1.84 13.22 -11.58
C VAL A 186 1.70 14.62 -10.98
N THR A 187 0.79 14.75 -10.02
CA THR A 187 0.61 15.96 -9.22
C THR A 187 0.65 15.59 -7.74
N ASP A 188 1.20 16.48 -6.91
CA ASP A 188 1.16 16.38 -5.46
C ASP A 188 -0.09 17.05 -4.86
N PHE A 189 -0.97 17.59 -5.72
CA PHE A 189 -2.15 18.36 -5.36
C PHE A 189 -1.85 19.55 -4.43
N GLY A 190 -0.61 20.07 -4.43
CA GLY A 190 -0.18 21.16 -3.57
C GLY A 190 0.22 20.74 -2.14
N TYR A 191 0.22 19.44 -1.82
CA TYR A 191 0.59 18.93 -0.50
C TYR A 191 2.08 18.57 -0.36
N GLY A 192 2.88 18.71 -1.43
CA GLY A 192 4.31 18.51 -1.39
C GLY A 192 4.78 17.06 -1.27
N TYR A 193 6.07 16.91 -1.01
CA TYR A 193 6.71 15.63 -0.81
C TYR A 193 6.48 15.09 0.59
N ASP A 194 6.15 13.81 0.69
CA ASP A 194 5.81 13.17 1.94
C ASP A 194 6.71 11.97 2.22
N TYR A 195 7.57 12.08 3.24
CA TYR A 195 8.44 10.98 3.66
C TYR A 195 7.67 9.86 4.39
N GLU A 196 6.50 10.15 4.96
CA GLU A 196 5.69 9.22 5.73
C GLU A 196 4.70 8.42 4.87
N SER A 197 4.59 8.79 3.59
CA SER A 197 3.65 8.20 2.65
C SER A 197 3.78 6.69 2.62
N ILE A 198 2.64 6.00 2.69
CA ILE A 198 2.59 4.55 2.51
C ILE A 198 3.03 4.15 1.08
N MET A 199 3.03 5.09 0.14
CA MET A 199 3.50 4.93 -1.24
C MET A 199 5.00 5.21 -1.40
N HIS A 200 5.74 5.46 -0.31
CA HIS A 200 7.19 5.65 -0.37
C HIS A 200 7.91 4.30 -0.22
N TYR A 201 8.91 4.04 -1.07
CA TYR A 201 9.85 2.93 -0.86
C TYR A 201 10.64 3.06 0.44
N ASP A 202 11.08 1.93 0.98
CA ASP A 202 12.03 1.95 2.07
C ASP A 202 13.46 2.28 1.60
N GLN A 203 14.32 2.64 2.55
CA GLN A 203 15.68 3.09 2.27
C GLN A 203 16.59 2.02 1.60
N TYR A 204 16.23 0.74 1.63
CA TYR A 204 17.00 -0.38 1.08
C TYR A 204 16.32 -1.01 -0.15
N ALA A 205 15.28 -0.39 -0.68
CA ALA A 205 14.50 -0.99 -1.75
C ALA A 205 15.38 -1.36 -2.95
N PHE A 206 15.24 -2.57 -3.49
CA PHE A 206 16.06 -3.09 -4.60
C PHE A 206 17.58 -3.03 -4.38
N SER A 207 18.04 -3.06 -3.12
CA SER A 207 19.48 -3.05 -2.83
C SER A 207 20.15 -4.36 -3.23
N LYS A 208 21.31 -4.29 -3.89
CA LYS A 208 22.13 -5.47 -4.25
C LYS A 208 23.13 -5.89 -3.19
N ASN A 209 23.42 -5.01 -2.24
CA ASN A 209 24.53 -5.16 -1.29
C ASN A 209 24.12 -4.83 0.15
N GLY A 210 22.84 -4.62 0.42
CA GLY A 210 22.34 -4.18 1.72
C GLY A 210 22.63 -2.70 2.03
N GLY A 211 23.28 -1.98 1.12
CA GLY A 211 23.44 -0.53 1.19
C GLY A 211 22.13 0.18 0.88
N ARG A 212 21.97 1.41 1.39
CA ARG A 212 20.79 2.23 1.07
C ARG A 212 20.74 2.54 -0.42
N THR A 213 19.56 2.45 -1.01
CA THR A 213 19.28 2.92 -2.37
C THR A 213 18.63 4.30 -2.36
N ILE A 214 18.02 4.71 -1.23
CA ILE A 214 17.43 6.02 -1.03
C ILE A 214 18.00 6.68 0.24
N THR A 215 18.63 7.84 0.06
CA THR A 215 19.14 8.68 1.15
C THR A 215 18.28 9.94 1.27
N THR A 216 17.69 10.21 2.43
CA THR A 216 16.91 11.44 2.64
C THR A 216 17.83 12.63 2.89
N HIS A 217 17.52 13.79 2.29
CA HIS A 217 18.28 15.02 2.50
C HIS A 217 18.13 15.56 3.92
N ASN A 218 16.97 15.35 4.52
CA ASN A 218 16.77 15.56 5.95
C ASN A 218 16.97 14.22 6.69
N PRO A 219 18.03 14.07 7.49
CA PRO A 219 18.34 12.81 8.17
C PRO A 219 17.27 12.36 9.16
N ALA A 220 16.45 13.28 9.68
CA ALA A 220 15.36 12.95 10.61
C ALA A 220 14.31 12.01 9.99
N TYR A 221 14.20 11.99 8.66
CA TYR A 221 13.25 11.17 7.93
C TYR A 221 13.84 9.87 7.37
N GLN A 222 15.12 9.59 7.58
CA GLN A 222 15.78 8.44 6.95
C GLN A 222 15.19 7.09 7.39
N SER A 223 14.77 6.98 8.64
CA SER A 223 14.09 5.80 9.20
C SER A 223 12.57 5.87 9.11
N VAL A 224 12.03 6.93 8.51
CA VAL A 224 10.58 7.18 8.37
C VAL A 224 10.07 6.64 7.03
N ILE A 225 10.87 6.77 5.96
CA ILE A 225 10.52 6.26 4.63
C ILE A 225 10.32 4.75 4.61
N GLY A 226 9.39 4.28 3.78
CA GLY A 226 9.02 2.87 3.70
C GLY A 226 7.99 2.44 4.75
N ASN A 227 7.17 3.38 5.22
CA ASN A 227 6.05 3.13 6.12
C ASN A 227 5.06 2.13 5.50
N ARG A 228 4.67 1.12 6.29
CA ARG A 228 3.59 0.16 5.98
C ARG A 228 2.59 0.03 7.15
N GLY A 229 2.46 1.08 7.95
CA GLY A 229 1.53 1.15 9.07
C GLY A 229 0.12 1.48 8.60
N ASP A 230 -0.07 2.70 8.10
CA ASP A 230 -1.34 3.22 7.55
C ASP A 230 -1.04 4.47 6.70
N LEU A 231 -2.07 5.07 6.11
CA LEU A 231 -2.05 6.32 5.36
C LEU A 231 -1.42 7.46 6.17
N SER A 232 -0.50 8.21 5.56
CA SER A 232 -0.03 9.46 6.15
C SER A 232 -1.10 10.57 6.08
N HIS A 233 -0.87 11.67 6.78
CA HIS A 233 -1.74 12.85 6.61
C HIS A 233 -1.78 13.33 5.14
N ALA A 234 -0.63 13.36 4.45
CA ALA A 234 -0.58 13.84 3.07
C ALA A 234 -1.18 12.84 2.07
N ASP A 235 -1.09 11.52 2.31
CA ASP A 235 -1.79 10.51 1.51
C ASP A 235 -3.30 10.77 1.52
N ILE A 236 -3.86 11.00 2.71
CA ILE A 236 -5.29 11.30 2.90
C ILE A 236 -5.66 12.57 2.13
N GLN A 237 -4.89 13.64 2.29
CA GLN A 237 -5.21 14.92 1.65
C GLN A 237 -5.12 14.84 0.12
N LYS A 238 -4.09 14.17 -0.42
CA LYS A 238 -3.96 13.89 -1.85
C LYS A 238 -5.13 13.05 -2.36
N LEU A 239 -5.57 12.03 -1.60
CA LEU A 239 -6.69 11.18 -1.98
C LEU A 239 -8.01 11.96 -2.04
N ARG A 240 -8.24 12.80 -1.03
CA ARG A 240 -9.41 13.69 -0.97
C ARG A 240 -9.43 14.68 -2.13
N ALA A 241 -8.32 15.37 -2.37
CA ALA A 241 -8.19 16.30 -3.49
C ALA A 241 -8.37 15.59 -4.84
N MET A 242 -7.83 14.38 -4.99
CA MET A 242 -7.97 13.59 -6.21
C MET A 242 -9.42 13.16 -6.47
N TYR A 243 -10.20 12.83 -5.44
CA TYR A 243 -11.58 12.36 -5.59
C TYR A 243 -12.65 13.44 -5.34
N GLY A 244 -12.25 14.70 -5.13
CA GLY A 244 -13.18 15.81 -4.91
C GLY A 244 -13.95 15.70 -3.59
N CYS A 245 -13.29 15.14 -2.57
CA CYS A 245 -13.73 15.22 -1.18
C CYS A 245 -13.21 16.52 -0.52
#